data_AF-A0A0K9PZ68-F1
#
_entry.id   AF-A0A0K9PZ68-F1
#
_cell.length_a   1.000
_cell.length_b   1.000
_cell.length_c   1.000
_cell.angle_alpha   90.00
_cell.angle_beta   90.00
_cell.angle_gamma   90.00
#
_symmetry.space_group_name_H-M   'P 1'
#
loop_
_entity.id
_entity.type
_entity.pdbx_description
1 polymer ?
#
loop_
_entity_poly.entity_id
_entity_poly.type
_entity_poly.pdbx_seq_one_letter_code
_entity_poly.pdbx_strand_id
1 'polypeptide(L)'
;MAVPLCSIFSLSDFLRKEYHCSKLWSTSRYPHPLVNISSSCNVQLPNRNCGVFASLKTRIEGETARRDVDGSPRPLRVGIICGGPSEERGISLNSARSVLDHVQGEDMHVSCYYLDCNLNAYAISSAQLYSNTPTDFDFKLKSLAQRFYSLAEFAEHLASATDIVFPAIHGKFGEDGGLQELLEKASVPFVGTPSKESKRAFDKYSASVKLNQHGFATVPNFLVQESSSRIDELYMWFSENKLNTHTGKVVVKPTRAGSSIGVSVAYGVDDSIRKANDIFLKGIDDKVVIEVFLEGREFTAIVLDTGSASECNPITLLPTEVELHFCNGHNIEEDAIFNYRRKYLPTQQVVYHTPPRFTTEVIDCIRQGASLLFRIFGLRDFARIDGWFLPSSDSTLISTKENNKFGHTTSGTVYFIDINLISGMEQTSFLFQQASKVGFSHSNILRTIIQHASLRFQQLQSHNSLLKASDRSLNPKSNNRRKVLVIFGGNTSERQVSLMSGTNIWLNLQIFNDLDVTPCLLASSDRYSPFKHNNEGNSKIVWTLPYSLVLRHTTEEVLAACVESVEPVRMALTTTLRNQVMNELLTAFQKHCWFMGFDIEDDLPLKFSLDEWIRQAKETDATVFIAG
;
A
#
# COMPACT_ATOMS: atom_id res chain seq x y z
N MET A 1 -39.21 3.43 31.80
CA MET A 1 -37.88 3.41 32.45
C MET A 1 -36.85 3.34 31.35
N ALA A 2 -36.16 4.46 31.13
CA ALA A 2 -35.11 4.59 30.13
C ALA A 2 -33.82 3.95 30.64
N VAL A 3 -33.16 3.17 29.78
CA VAL A 3 -31.79 2.68 29.99
C VAL A 3 -30.87 3.60 29.17
N PRO A 4 -29.82 4.20 29.74
CA PRO A 4 -29.08 5.27 29.09
C PRO A 4 -28.09 4.74 28.03
N LEU A 5 -27.98 5.49 26.94
CA LEU A 5 -26.93 5.42 25.92
C LEU A 5 -25.55 5.68 26.56
N CYS A 6 -24.62 4.75 26.40
CA CYS A 6 -23.21 5.00 26.69
C CYS A 6 -22.63 5.95 25.65
N SER A 7 -22.07 7.05 26.15
CA SER A 7 -21.38 8.13 25.45
C SER A 7 -20.19 7.66 24.61
N ILE A 8 -20.16 8.14 23.36
CA ILE A 8 -19.04 8.05 22.42
C ILE A 8 -17.93 8.99 22.89
N PHE A 9 -16.74 8.46 23.18
CA PHE A 9 -15.55 9.26 23.48
C PHE A 9 -14.86 9.71 22.19
N SER A 10 -14.44 10.98 22.16
CA SER A 10 -13.63 11.58 21.09
C SER A 10 -12.27 10.86 20.94
N LEU A 11 -11.88 10.57 19.69
CA LEU A 11 -10.59 9.97 19.31
C LEU A 11 -9.36 10.78 19.80
N SER A 12 -9.52 12.06 20.13
CA SER A 12 -8.44 12.90 20.66
C SER A 12 -8.05 12.56 22.10
N ASP A 13 -8.97 12.03 22.90
CA ASP A 13 -8.73 11.73 24.32
C ASP A 13 -8.08 10.35 24.54
N PHE A 14 -8.08 9.50 23.51
CA PHE A 14 -7.54 8.14 23.59
C PHE A 14 -6.01 8.11 23.43
N LEU A 15 -5.45 8.93 22.54
CA LEU A 15 -4.00 8.99 22.30
C LEU A 15 -3.21 9.62 23.46
N ARG A 16 -3.85 10.42 24.33
CA ARG A 16 -3.20 10.94 25.55
C ARG A 16 -3.03 9.90 26.65
N LYS A 17 -3.81 8.81 26.65
CA LYS A 17 -3.75 7.78 27.70
C LYS A 17 -2.73 6.66 27.41
N GLU A 18 -2.47 6.34 26.14
CA GLU A 18 -1.44 5.32 25.82
C GLU A 18 -0.02 5.78 26.16
N TYR A 19 0.27 7.08 26.07
CA TYR A 19 1.58 7.63 26.49
C TYR A 19 1.79 7.63 28.02
N HIS A 20 0.73 7.52 28.82
CA HIS A 20 0.83 7.58 30.29
C HIS A 20 0.67 6.23 31.00
N CYS A 21 0.13 5.21 30.34
CA CYS A 21 -0.15 3.91 30.96
C CYS A 21 1.08 2.98 31.08
N SER A 22 2.18 3.27 30.38
CA SER A 22 3.43 2.48 30.46
C SER A 22 4.28 2.76 31.71
N LYS A 23 3.87 3.69 32.59
CA LYS A 23 4.62 4.08 33.80
C LYS A 23 4.08 3.56 35.14
N LEU A 24 2.98 2.81 35.18
CA LEU A 24 2.31 2.45 36.45
C LEU A 24 2.11 0.95 36.72
N TRP A 25 2.81 0.07 36.01
CA TRP A 25 2.81 -1.37 36.31
C TRP A 25 4.19 -1.83 36.80
N SER A 26 4.67 -1.21 37.87
CA SER A 26 5.62 -1.85 38.78
C SER A 26 5.11 -1.61 40.20
N THR A 27 5.00 -2.68 40.98
CA THR A 27 4.57 -2.75 42.39
C THR A 27 3.07 -2.74 42.68
N SER A 28 2.46 -3.92 42.79
CA SER A 28 1.54 -4.26 43.89
C SER A 28 1.20 -5.76 43.88
N ARG A 29 1.33 -6.41 45.03
CA ARG A 29 1.03 -7.84 45.30
C ARG A 29 -0.36 -7.97 45.93
N TYR A 30 -0.96 -9.16 45.74
CA TYR A 30 -2.05 -9.83 46.50
C TYR A 30 -3.52 -9.56 46.09
N PRO A 31 -4.47 -10.46 46.43
CA PRO A 31 -4.55 -11.89 46.11
C PRO A 31 -5.92 -12.31 45.51
N HIS A 32 -5.98 -13.49 44.89
CA HIS A 32 -7.20 -14.13 44.36
C HIS A 32 -8.24 -14.49 45.44
N PRO A 33 -9.53 -14.52 45.08
CA PRO A 33 -10.47 -15.49 45.66
C PRO A 33 -10.99 -16.47 44.60
N LEU A 34 -10.89 -17.75 44.97
CA LEU A 34 -11.56 -18.89 44.34
C LEU A 34 -13.08 -18.78 44.55
N VAL A 35 -13.86 -18.95 43.49
CA VAL A 35 -15.29 -19.29 43.60
C VAL A 35 -15.60 -20.42 42.63
N ASN A 36 -15.81 -21.60 43.20
CA ASN A 36 -16.47 -22.74 42.57
C ASN A 36 -17.98 -22.49 42.56
N ILE A 37 -18.62 -22.52 41.38
CA ILE A 37 -20.04 -22.87 41.27
C ILE A 37 -20.22 -23.79 40.06
N SER A 38 -20.55 -25.04 40.40
CA SER A 38 -21.14 -26.05 39.54
C SER A 38 -22.61 -25.72 39.26
N SER A 39 -23.02 -25.69 37.99
CA SER A 39 -24.39 -26.04 37.61
C SER A 39 -24.47 -26.43 36.14
N SER A 40 -24.84 -27.68 35.95
CA SER A 40 -25.21 -28.36 34.72
C SER A 40 -26.33 -27.65 33.95
N CYS A 41 -26.08 -27.36 32.66
CA CYS A 41 -27.14 -27.22 31.66
C CYS A 41 -26.71 -27.99 30.40
N ASN A 42 -27.33 -29.14 30.21
CA ASN A 42 -27.26 -29.95 28.99
C ASN A 42 -27.97 -29.22 27.86
N VAL A 43 -27.23 -28.80 26.83
CA VAL A 43 -27.78 -28.52 25.50
C VAL A 43 -26.97 -29.34 24.50
N GLN A 44 -27.60 -30.37 23.96
CA GLN A 44 -27.08 -31.21 22.89
C GLN A 44 -26.93 -30.38 21.61
N LEU A 45 -25.70 -30.28 21.09
CA LEU A 45 -25.42 -29.86 19.72
C LEU A 45 -25.13 -31.11 18.87
N PRO A 46 -25.68 -31.23 17.64
CA PRO A 46 -25.55 -32.43 16.85
C PRO A 46 -24.15 -32.56 16.25
N ASN A 47 -23.55 -33.73 16.42
CA ASN A 47 -22.35 -34.19 15.73
C ASN A 47 -22.51 -34.05 14.20
N ARG A 48 -21.73 -33.15 13.59
CA ARG A 48 -21.32 -33.30 12.19
C ARG A 48 -19.85 -33.71 12.17
N ASN A 49 -19.64 -35.02 12.06
CA ASN A 49 -18.38 -35.62 11.66
C ASN A 49 -18.00 -35.09 10.27
N CYS A 50 -17.00 -34.20 10.19
CA CYS A 50 -16.24 -34.00 8.97
C CYS A 50 -15.05 -34.96 9.02
N GLY A 51 -15.24 -36.17 8.48
CA GLY A 51 -14.16 -37.11 8.27
C GLY A 51 -13.29 -36.65 7.11
N VAL A 52 -12.13 -36.08 7.41
CA VAL A 52 -11.01 -35.97 6.47
C VAL A 52 -9.72 -36.24 7.22
N PHE A 53 -9.52 -37.51 7.59
CA PHE A 53 -8.20 -38.06 7.89
C PHE A 53 -8.15 -39.47 7.32
N ALA A 54 -7.82 -39.57 6.03
CA ALA A 54 -7.32 -40.81 5.43
C ALA A 54 -6.58 -40.49 4.12
N SER A 55 -5.40 -41.11 3.97
CA SER A 55 -4.59 -41.21 2.74
C SER A 55 -3.61 -40.07 2.41
N LEU A 56 -2.63 -39.86 3.30
CA LEU A 56 -1.30 -39.36 2.93
C LEU A 56 -0.41 -40.55 2.54
N LYS A 57 -0.40 -40.89 1.24
CA LYS A 57 0.74 -41.49 0.52
C LYS A 57 0.38 -41.64 -0.96
N THR A 58 1.39 -41.41 -1.81
CA THR A 58 1.45 -41.61 -3.27
C THR A 58 0.58 -40.70 -4.15
N ARG A 59 1.17 -39.59 -4.60
CA ARG A 59 0.90 -39.00 -5.92
C ARG A 59 2.18 -38.32 -6.45
N ILE A 60 3.17 -39.14 -6.75
CA ILE A 60 4.17 -38.84 -7.76
C ILE A 60 3.77 -39.73 -8.93
N GLU A 61 3.12 -39.14 -9.96
CA GLU A 61 3.05 -39.58 -11.36
C GLU A 61 1.85 -38.93 -12.08
N GLY A 62 2.13 -38.20 -13.16
CA GLY A 62 1.16 -37.85 -14.21
C GLY A 62 0.43 -36.51 -14.08
N GLU A 63 1.10 -35.39 -14.37
CA GLU A 63 0.46 -34.08 -14.59
C GLU A 63 -0.42 -34.13 -15.85
N THR A 64 -1.72 -34.31 -15.64
CA THR A 64 -2.77 -33.99 -16.61
C THR A 64 -3.48 -32.72 -16.13
N ALA A 65 -3.77 -31.81 -17.07
CA ALA A 65 -4.39 -30.52 -16.82
C ALA A 65 -5.54 -30.63 -15.80
N ARG A 66 -5.46 -29.86 -14.71
CA ARG A 66 -6.35 -29.94 -13.54
C ARG A 66 -7.76 -29.43 -13.91
N ARG A 67 -8.59 -30.32 -14.48
CA ARG A 67 -10.01 -30.11 -14.77
C ARG A 67 -10.86 -30.52 -13.58
N ASP A 68 -12.00 -29.87 -13.39
CA ASP A 68 -13.06 -30.40 -12.54
C ASP A 68 -13.69 -31.65 -13.16
N VAL A 69 -14.52 -32.37 -12.40
CA VAL A 69 -15.21 -33.62 -12.82
C VAL A 69 -16.02 -33.42 -14.12
N ASP A 70 -16.41 -32.18 -14.43
CA ASP A 70 -17.18 -31.76 -15.62
C ASP A 70 -16.30 -31.18 -16.76
N GLY A 71 -14.97 -31.18 -16.62
CA GLY A 71 -14.06 -30.73 -17.69
C GLY A 71 -13.85 -29.21 -17.79
N SER A 72 -14.51 -28.40 -16.98
CA SER A 72 -14.28 -26.96 -16.84
C SER A 72 -12.94 -26.65 -16.14
N PRO A 73 -12.29 -25.52 -16.45
CA PRO A 73 -11.13 -25.06 -15.70
C PRO A 73 -11.56 -24.68 -14.28
N ARG A 74 -11.01 -25.36 -13.27
CA ARG A 74 -11.24 -25.03 -11.86
C ARG A 74 -10.75 -23.61 -11.54
N PRO A 75 -11.36 -22.82 -10.66
CA PRO A 75 -10.85 -21.49 -10.31
C PRO A 75 -9.42 -21.52 -9.74
N LEU A 76 -8.62 -20.48 -10.01
CA LEU A 76 -7.28 -20.32 -9.44
C LEU A 76 -7.40 -20.06 -7.93
N ARG A 77 -6.77 -20.91 -7.10
CA ARG A 77 -6.80 -20.75 -5.64
C ARG A 77 -5.69 -19.82 -5.18
N VAL A 78 -6.04 -18.64 -4.70
CA VAL A 78 -5.11 -17.61 -4.22
C VAL A 78 -5.10 -17.56 -2.70
N GLY A 79 -3.95 -17.78 -2.07
CA GLY A 79 -3.78 -17.67 -0.62
C GLY A 79 -3.24 -16.30 -0.20
N ILE A 80 -4.00 -15.49 0.54
CA ILE A 80 -3.51 -14.22 1.09
C ILE A 80 -2.89 -14.47 2.46
N ILE A 81 -1.65 -14.02 2.67
CA ILE A 81 -1.00 -14.05 3.99
C ILE A 81 -0.84 -12.63 4.50
N CYS A 82 -1.39 -12.37 5.69
CA CYS A 82 -1.37 -11.05 6.33
C CYS A 82 -1.00 -11.14 7.82
N GLY A 83 -0.90 -10.00 8.49
CA GLY A 83 -0.50 -9.88 9.88
C GLY A 83 1.00 -9.59 10.01
N GLY A 84 1.69 -10.43 10.77
CA GLY A 84 3.14 -10.43 10.95
C GLY A 84 3.63 -9.89 12.30
N PRO A 85 4.94 -10.00 12.55
CA PRO A 85 5.59 -9.50 13.75
C PRO A 85 5.90 -8.00 13.72
N SER A 86 5.69 -7.34 12.58
CA SER A 86 5.90 -5.89 12.44
C SER A 86 4.76 -5.09 13.09
N GLU A 87 5.06 -3.87 13.54
CA GLU A 87 4.07 -2.87 13.94
C GLU A 87 3.17 -2.43 12.75
N GLU A 88 3.55 -2.80 11.52
CA GLU A 88 2.78 -2.55 10.28
C GLU A 88 1.58 -3.49 10.09
N ARG A 89 1.25 -4.27 11.12
CA ARG A 89 0.19 -5.28 11.11
C ARG A 89 -1.20 -4.72 10.75
N GLY A 90 -1.51 -3.49 11.20
CA GLY A 90 -2.75 -2.81 10.83
C GLY A 90 -2.82 -2.53 9.33
N ILE A 91 -1.71 -2.07 8.74
CA ILE A 91 -1.59 -1.85 7.29
C ILE A 91 -1.74 -3.18 6.55
N SER A 92 -1.13 -4.25 7.06
CA SER A 92 -1.21 -5.59 6.47
C SER A 92 -2.64 -6.12 6.39
N LEU A 93 -3.45 -5.93 7.44
CA LEU A 93 -4.86 -6.30 7.41
C LEU A 93 -5.66 -5.48 6.40
N ASN A 94 -5.40 -4.17 6.28
CA ASN A 94 -6.06 -3.32 5.29
C ASN A 94 -5.68 -3.72 3.85
N SER A 95 -4.40 -3.99 3.61
CA SER A 95 -3.92 -4.54 2.34
C SER A 95 -4.64 -5.85 1.99
N ALA A 96 -4.75 -6.78 2.95
CA ALA A 96 -5.42 -8.06 2.73
C ALA A 96 -6.92 -7.93 2.42
N ARG A 97 -7.63 -6.98 3.06
CA ARG A 97 -9.05 -6.68 2.76
C ARG A 97 -9.21 -6.21 1.32
N SER A 98 -8.42 -5.24 0.89
CA SER A 98 -8.48 -4.75 -0.49
C SER A 98 -8.16 -5.85 -1.50
N VAL A 99 -7.15 -6.69 -1.23
CA VAL A 99 -6.82 -7.80 -2.14
C VAL A 99 -7.97 -8.81 -2.19
N LEU A 100 -8.58 -9.16 -1.06
CA LEU A 100 -9.75 -10.04 -1.03
C LEU A 100 -10.91 -9.47 -1.85
N ASP A 101 -11.30 -8.22 -1.59
CA ASP A 101 -12.45 -7.56 -2.22
C ASP A 101 -12.32 -7.46 -3.75
N HIS A 102 -11.10 -7.29 -4.27
CA HIS A 102 -10.88 -7.03 -5.68
C HIS A 102 -10.37 -8.24 -6.49
N VAL A 103 -9.88 -9.29 -5.82
CA VAL A 103 -9.41 -10.53 -6.48
C VAL A 103 -10.50 -11.60 -6.51
N GLN A 104 -11.27 -11.77 -5.44
CA GLN A 104 -12.31 -12.79 -5.35
C GLN A 104 -13.30 -12.69 -6.52
N GLY A 105 -13.53 -13.82 -7.22
CA GLY A 105 -14.44 -13.88 -8.36
C GLY A 105 -14.73 -15.31 -8.81
N GLU A 106 -15.35 -15.46 -9.99
CA GLU A 106 -15.67 -16.78 -10.56
C GLU A 106 -14.41 -17.57 -10.97
N ASP A 107 -13.39 -16.85 -11.44
CA ASP A 107 -12.12 -17.40 -11.94
C ASP A 107 -11.02 -17.51 -10.88
N MET A 108 -11.16 -16.81 -9.75
CA MET A 108 -10.20 -16.80 -8.65
C MET A 108 -10.88 -16.96 -7.29
N HIS A 109 -10.50 -18.00 -6.55
CA HIS A 109 -10.98 -18.25 -5.19
C HIS A 109 -9.91 -17.88 -4.16
N VAL A 110 -10.25 -16.97 -3.25
CA VAL A 110 -9.32 -16.45 -2.25
C VAL A 110 -9.48 -17.18 -0.90
N SER A 111 -8.36 -17.52 -0.27
CA SER A 111 -8.32 -18.02 1.11
C SER A 111 -7.36 -17.18 1.94
N CYS A 112 -7.73 -16.85 3.18
CA CYS A 112 -6.98 -15.91 3.99
C CYS A 112 -6.27 -16.61 5.16
N TYR A 113 -5.04 -16.19 5.40
CA TYR A 113 -4.19 -16.68 6.47
C TYR A 113 -3.58 -15.50 7.22
N TYR A 114 -3.42 -15.68 8.52
CA TYR A 114 -2.86 -14.67 9.41
C TYR A 114 -1.67 -15.20 10.20
N LEU A 115 -0.65 -14.37 10.33
CA LEU A 115 0.48 -14.58 11.23
C LEU A 115 0.39 -13.58 12.39
N ASP A 116 0.45 -14.06 13.63
CA ASP A 116 0.53 -13.18 14.79
C ASP A 116 1.96 -12.66 15.03
N CYS A 117 2.14 -11.86 16.09
CA CYS A 117 3.43 -11.27 16.41
C CYS A 117 4.52 -12.28 16.80
N ASN A 118 4.14 -13.51 17.13
CA ASN A 118 5.03 -14.62 17.46
C ASN A 118 5.16 -15.62 16.29
N LEU A 119 4.71 -15.24 15.09
CA LEU A 119 4.70 -16.08 13.89
C LEU A 119 3.86 -17.35 14.02
N ASN A 120 2.84 -17.36 14.88
CA ASN A 120 1.86 -18.44 14.84
C ASN A 120 0.92 -18.20 13.66
N ALA A 121 0.72 -19.23 12.85
CA ALA A 121 -0.12 -19.18 11.67
C ALA A 121 -1.56 -19.65 11.97
N TYR A 122 -2.53 -18.99 11.35
CA TYR A 122 -3.95 -19.29 11.47
C TYR A 122 -4.62 -19.23 10.10
N ALA A 123 -5.51 -20.19 9.82
CA ALA A 123 -6.48 -20.07 8.75
C ALA A 123 -7.67 -19.24 9.24
N ILE A 124 -8.06 -18.22 8.47
CA ILE A 124 -9.11 -17.28 8.84
C ILE A 124 -10.17 -17.18 7.73
N SER A 125 -11.41 -16.96 8.12
CA SER A 125 -12.51 -16.66 7.21
C SER A 125 -12.48 -15.20 6.76
N SER A 126 -13.13 -14.91 5.63
CA SER A 126 -13.34 -13.54 5.15
C SER A 126 -14.02 -12.67 6.22
N ALA A 127 -15.04 -13.18 6.91
CA ALA A 127 -15.72 -12.47 7.98
C ALA A 127 -14.78 -12.07 9.14
N GLN A 128 -13.81 -12.92 9.49
CA GLN A 128 -12.83 -12.58 10.52
C GLN A 128 -11.93 -11.42 10.10
N LEU A 129 -11.52 -11.37 8.83
CA LEU A 129 -10.64 -10.34 8.29
C LEU A 129 -11.20 -8.91 8.47
N TYR A 130 -12.52 -8.74 8.46
CA TYR A 130 -13.21 -7.45 8.67
C TYR A 130 -13.45 -7.10 10.15
N SER A 131 -12.88 -7.83 11.11
CA SER A 131 -12.97 -7.44 12.53
C SER A 131 -12.26 -6.10 12.78
N ASN A 132 -12.83 -5.27 13.66
CA ASN A 132 -12.47 -3.86 13.83
C ASN A 132 -10.96 -3.57 13.99
N THR A 133 -10.33 -4.01 15.09
CA THR A 133 -8.93 -3.67 15.40
C THR A 133 -8.01 -4.90 15.40
N PRO A 134 -6.69 -4.75 15.15
CA PRO A 134 -5.73 -5.85 15.27
C PRO A 134 -5.76 -6.51 16.65
N THR A 135 -5.97 -5.73 17.71
CA THR A 135 -6.05 -6.22 19.08
C THR A 135 -7.33 -7.03 19.32
N ASP A 136 -8.48 -6.56 18.84
CA ASP A 136 -9.73 -7.33 18.89
C ASP A 136 -9.63 -8.61 18.08
N PHE A 137 -8.93 -8.54 16.95
CA PHE A 137 -8.68 -9.67 16.07
C PHE A 137 -7.83 -10.74 16.77
N ASP A 138 -6.71 -10.36 17.36
CA ASP A 138 -5.84 -11.25 18.15
C ASP A 138 -6.57 -11.91 19.33
N PHE A 139 -7.40 -11.14 20.02
CA PHE A 139 -8.18 -11.66 21.14
C PHE A 139 -9.16 -12.76 20.67
N LYS A 140 -9.81 -12.55 19.52
CA LYS A 140 -10.79 -13.48 18.93
C LYS A 140 -10.16 -14.67 18.22
N LEU A 141 -8.91 -14.57 17.77
CA LEU A 141 -8.21 -15.63 17.04
C LEU A 141 -8.12 -16.93 17.84
N LYS A 142 -7.84 -16.86 19.14
CA LYS A 142 -7.67 -18.04 20.01
C LYS A 142 -8.92 -18.91 20.11
N SER A 143 -10.12 -18.35 19.92
CA SER A 143 -11.38 -19.06 20.04
C SER A 143 -12.04 -19.39 18.70
N LEU A 144 -11.69 -18.67 17.62
CA LEU A 144 -12.42 -18.74 16.36
C LEU A 144 -11.60 -19.24 15.15
N ALA A 145 -10.27 -19.35 15.26
CA ALA A 145 -9.42 -19.73 14.13
C ALA A 145 -8.64 -21.01 14.38
N GLN A 146 -8.45 -21.79 13.31
CA GLN A 146 -7.62 -22.99 13.35
C GLN A 146 -6.15 -22.58 13.29
N ARG A 147 -5.44 -22.80 14.39
CA ARG A 147 -3.99 -22.60 14.48
C ARG A 147 -3.25 -23.79 13.89
N PHE A 148 -2.19 -23.52 13.13
CA PHE A 148 -1.21 -24.54 12.72
C PHE A 148 -0.18 -24.77 13.85
N TYR A 149 0.27 -26.01 14.02
CA TYR A 149 1.24 -26.39 15.07
C TYR A 149 2.63 -25.82 14.81
N SER A 150 2.98 -25.58 13.53
CA SER A 150 4.26 -24.99 13.14
C SER A 150 4.17 -24.26 11.80
N LEU A 151 5.18 -23.42 11.50
CA LEU A 151 5.32 -22.81 10.17
C LEU A 151 5.57 -23.84 9.06
N ALA A 152 6.17 -24.99 9.38
CA ALA A 152 6.39 -26.06 8.42
C ALA A 152 5.06 -26.69 7.99
N GLU A 153 4.20 -27.04 8.95
CA GLU A 153 2.85 -27.53 8.66
C GLU A 153 2.01 -26.49 7.91
N PHE A 154 2.13 -25.22 8.28
CA PHE A 154 1.47 -24.14 7.56
C PHE A 154 1.92 -24.08 6.09
N ALA A 155 3.21 -24.21 5.81
CA ALA A 155 3.73 -24.21 4.45
C ALA A 155 3.30 -25.46 3.66
N GLU A 156 3.25 -26.64 4.29
CA GLU A 156 2.69 -27.87 3.71
C GLU A 156 1.20 -27.70 3.38
N HIS A 157 0.43 -27.09 4.27
CA HIS A 157 -0.97 -26.76 4.04
C HIS A 157 -1.10 -25.85 2.81
N LEU A 158 -0.34 -24.75 2.75
CA LEU A 158 -0.36 -23.82 1.61
C LEU A 158 -0.06 -24.54 0.28
N ALA A 159 0.92 -25.45 0.25
CA ALA A 159 1.29 -26.22 -0.94
C ALA A 159 0.14 -27.10 -1.47
N SER A 160 -0.76 -27.55 -0.59
CA SER A 160 -1.92 -28.36 -0.97
C SER A 160 -3.18 -27.53 -1.25
N ALA A 161 -3.40 -26.48 -0.47
CA ALA A 161 -4.64 -25.70 -0.44
C ALA A 161 -4.66 -24.55 -1.45
N THR A 162 -3.49 -24.04 -1.85
CA THR A 162 -3.36 -22.88 -2.73
C THR A 162 -2.64 -23.25 -4.02
N ASP A 163 -2.86 -22.46 -5.06
CA ASP A 163 -2.10 -22.54 -6.31
C ASP A 163 -1.03 -21.45 -6.38
N ILE A 164 -1.33 -20.27 -5.82
CA ILE A 164 -0.37 -19.18 -5.62
C ILE A 164 -0.70 -18.42 -4.33
N VAL A 165 0.33 -17.94 -3.64
CA VAL A 165 0.22 -17.09 -2.47
C VAL A 165 0.42 -15.62 -2.85
N PHE A 166 -0.42 -14.74 -2.33
CA PHE A 166 -0.26 -13.29 -2.39
C PHE A 166 0.17 -12.78 -1.01
N PRO A 167 1.45 -12.38 -0.82
CA PRO A 167 1.89 -11.76 0.42
C PRO A 167 1.26 -10.37 0.59
N ALA A 168 0.51 -10.20 1.67
CA ALA A 168 -0.02 -8.91 2.14
C ALA A 168 0.54 -8.55 3.52
N ILE A 169 1.66 -9.16 3.93
CA ILE A 169 2.41 -8.91 5.16
C ILE A 169 3.53 -7.90 4.89
N HIS A 170 3.68 -6.89 5.77
CA HIS A 170 4.65 -5.81 5.58
C HIS A 170 5.78 -5.88 6.62
N GLY A 171 6.92 -5.28 6.30
CA GLY A 171 8.06 -5.15 7.21
C GLY A 171 8.75 -6.48 7.51
N LYS A 172 9.15 -6.65 8.77
CA LYS A 172 9.86 -7.85 9.25
C LYS A 172 9.07 -9.13 8.94
N PHE A 173 9.77 -10.17 8.51
CA PHE A 173 9.25 -11.43 7.97
C PHE A 173 8.52 -11.32 6.62
N GLY A 174 7.87 -10.19 6.31
CA GLY A 174 7.15 -9.99 5.05
C GLY A 174 8.03 -9.55 3.88
N GLU A 175 8.93 -8.60 4.11
CA GLU A 175 9.76 -7.96 3.08
C GLU A 175 11.25 -8.26 3.24
N ASP A 176 11.68 -8.81 4.38
CA ASP A 176 13.07 -9.16 4.65
C ASP A 176 13.52 -10.52 4.07
N GLY A 177 12.63 -11.21 3.35
CA GLY A 177 12.85 -12.52 2.75
C GLY A 177 12.38 -13.72 3.59
N GLY A 178 11.93 -13.51 4.84
CA GLY A 178 11.56 -14.59 5.75
C GLY A 178 10.39 -15.44 5.27
N LEU A 179 9.28 -14.80 4.89
CA LEU A 179 8.11 -15.48 4.33
C LEU A 179 8.44 -16.13 2.98
N GLN A 180 9.19 -15.43 2.14
CA GLN A 180 9.59 -15.94 0.82
C GLN A 180 10.42 -17.22 0.96
N GLU A 181 11.37 -17.26 1.89
CA GLU A 181 12.19 -18.45 2.14
C GLU A 181 11.33 -19.64 2.61
N LEU A 182 10.32 -19.38 3.44
CA LEU A 182 9.36 -20.41 3.88
C LEU A 182 8.58 -20.99 2.69
N LEU A 183 8.09 -20.14 1.80
CA LEU A 183 7.33 -20.53 0.61
C LEU A 183 8.21 -21.26 -0.41
N GLU A 184 9.43 -20.78 -0.64
CA GLU A 184 10.43 -21.39 -1.52
C GLU A 184 10.78 -22.81 -1.05
N LYS A 185 11.03 -23.01 0.25
CA LYS A 185 11.33 -24.33 0.83
C LYS A 185 10.20 -25.33 0.63
N ALA A 186 8.95 -24.86 0.70
CA ALA A 186 7.76 -25.69 0.48
C ALA A 186 7.33 -25.76 -0.99
N SER A 187 8.08 -25.16 -1.91
CA SER A 187 7.75 -25.08 -3.35
C SER A 187 6.35 -24.49 -3.62
N VAL A 188 5.93 -23.54 -2.78
CA VAL A 188 4.65 -22.82 -2.93
C VAL A 188 4.87 -21.63 -3.86
N PRO A 189 4.16 -21.52 -4.99
CA PRO A 189 4.21 -20.32 -5.82
C PRO A 189 3.73 -19.10 -5.05
N PHE A 190 4.37 -17.94 -5.27
CA PHE A 190 3.96 -16.70 -4.62
C PHE A 190 4.22 -15.49 -5.50
N VAL A 191 3.44 -14.42 -5.28
CA VAL A 191 3.61 -13.10 -5.88
C VAL A 191 4.74 -12.34 -5.19
N GLY A 192 5.59 -11.68 -5.98
CA GLY A 192 6.64 -10.78 -5.50
C GLY A 192 8.05 -11.35 -5.64
N THR A 193 8.99 -10.62 -5.04
CA THR A 193 10.43 -10.85 -5.17
C THR A 193 10.89 -12.07 -4.34
N PRO A 194 11.80 -12.93 -4.83
CA PRO A 194 12.35 -14.06 -4.07
C PRO A 194 13.14 -13.66 -2.81
N SER A 195 13.39 -14.61 -1.92
CA SER A 195 13.95 -14.37 -0.57
C SER A 195 15.31 -13.66 -0.58
N LYS A 196 16.23 -14.11 -1.41
CA LYS A 196 17.60 -13.58 -1.51
C LYS A 196 17.62 -12.13 -1.99
N GLU A 197 16.85 -11.84 -3.04
CA GLU A 197 16.71 -10.52 -3.62
C GLU A 197 15.98 -9.58 -2.66
N SER A 198 14.93 -10.07 -1.98
CA SER A 198 14.17 -9.33 -0.97
C SER A 198 15.06 -8.89 0.19
N LYS A 199 15.82 -9.82 0.78
CA LYS A 199 16.79 -9.54 1.86
C LYS A 199 17.80 -8.46 1.49
N ARG A 200 18.25 -8.44 0.23
CA ARG A 200 19.22 -7.45 -0.26
C ARG A 200 18.60 -6.10 -0.54
N ALA A 201 17.37 -6.07 -1.05
CA ALA A 201 16.67 -4.84 -1.40
C ALA A 201 16.09 -4.12 -0.16
N PHE A 202 15.68 -4.88 0.85
CA PHE A 202 15.05 -4.35 2.06
C PHE A 202 16.05 -3.67 3.02
N ASP A 203 17.33 -4.06 2.99
CA ASP A 203 18.39 -3.39 3.77
C ASP A 203 18.84 -2.10 3.07
N LYS A 204 18.41 -0.95 3.61
CA LYS A 204 18.63 0.39 3.02
C LYS A 204 20.09 0.72 2.77
N TYR A 205 20.97 0.35 3.71
CA TYR A 205 22.41 0.61 3.57
C TYR A 205 22.99 -0.22 2.43
N SER A 206 22.69 -1.52 2.41
CA SER A 206 23.13 -2.44 1.35
C SER A 206 22.59 -2.03 -0.02
N ALA A 207 21.34 -1.57 -0.07
CA ALA A 207 20.72 -1.06 -1.29
C ALA A 207 21.43 0.21 -1.79
N SER A 208 21.68 1.18 -0.91
CA SER A 208 22.42 2.40 -1.24
C SER A 208 23.83 2.12 -1.75
N VAL A 209 24.60 1.27 -1.06
CA VAL A 209 25.95 0.86 -1.50
C VAL A 209 25.91 0.24 -2.90
N LYS A 210 24.94 -0.64 -3.16
CA LYS A 210 24.80 -1.29 -4.45
C LYS A 210 24.40 -0.31 -5.55
N LEU A 211 23.49 0.61 -5.28
CA LEU A 211 23.11 1.67 -6.23
C LEU A 211 24.31 2.54 -6.61
N ASN A 212 25.10 2.94 -5.62
CA ASN A 212 26.32 3.71 -5.83
C ASN A 212 27.32 2.96 -6.74
N GLN A 213 27.51 1.65 -6.52
CA GLN A 213 28.36 0.80 -7.38
C GLN A 213 27.87 0.71 -8.83
N HIS A 214 26.56 0.89 -9.07
CA HIS A 214 25.97 0.92 -10.41
C HIS A 214 25.87 2.35 -10.98
N GLY A 215 26.52 3.33 -10.35
CA GLY A 215 26.60 4.70 -10.83
C GLY A 215 25.38 5.56 -10.53
N PHE A 216 24.48 5.15 -9.63
CA PHE A 216 23.40 6.02 -9.18
C PHE A 216 23.91 7.08 -8.19
N ALA A 217 23.37 8.29 -8.28
CA ALA A 217 23.49 9.28 -7.22
C ALA A 217 22.84 8.73 -5.95
N THR A 218 23.60 8.71 -4.86
CA THR A 218 23.16 8.20 -3.56
C THR A 218 23.42 9.24 -2.49
N VAL A 219 22.52 9.33 -1.52
CA VAL A 219 22.73 10.21 -0.36
C VAL A 219 23.93 9.71 0.43
N PRO A 220 24.88 10.61 0.79
CA PRO A 220 25.96 10.22 1.66
C PRO A 220 25.37 9.63 2.94
N ASN A 221 25.87 8.47 3.33
CA ASN A 221 25.35 7.72 4.46
C ASN A 221 26.47 7.05 5.25
N PHE A 222 26.21 6.78 6.52
CA PHE A 222 27.11 6.14 7.48
C PHE A 222 26.38 5.02 8.23
N LEU A 223 27.00 3.85 8.35
CA LEU A 223 26.44 2.70 9.05
C LEU A 223 26.93 2.65 10.51
N VAL A 224 25.99 2.60 11.44
CA VAL A 224 26.22 2.32 12.86
C VAL A 224 25.72 0.91 13.17
N GLN A 225 26.52 0.12 13.87
CA GLN A 225 26.17 -1.24 14.28
C GLN A 225 26.18 -1.31 15.81
N GLU A 226 25.22 -2.02 16.40
CA GLU A 226 25.13 -2.17 17.86
C GLU A 226 26.44 -2.69 18.49
N SER A 227 27.11 -3.61 17.80
CA SER A 227 28.35 -4.24 18.26
C SER A 227 29.62 -3.41 18.03
N SER A 228 29.52 -2.21 17.44
CA SER A 228 30.67 -1.42 17.00
C SER A 228 30.44 0.09 17.15
N SER A 229 31.06 0.68 18.17
CA SER A 229 31.04 2.14 18.36
C SER A 229 32.15 2.80 17.52
N ARG A 230 31.80 3.33 16.35
CA ARG A 230 32.71 4.06 15.44
C ARG A 230 32.50 5.57 15.54
N ILE A 231 32.51 6.11 16.76
CA ILE A 231 32.15 7.51 17.03
C ILE A 231 33.15 8.47 16.36
N ASP A 232 34.45 8.21 16.47
CA ASP A 232 35.49 9.05 15.85
C ASP A 232 35.33 9.15 14.34
N GLU A 233 34.96 8.04 13.70
CA GLU A 233 34.71 8.00 12.27
C GLU A 233 33.44 8.75 11.87
N LEU A 234 32.42 8.77 12.74
CA LEU A 234 31.22 9.56 12.52
C LEU A 234 31.53 11.07 12.56
N TYR A 235 32.39 11.52 13.48
CA TYR A 235 32.89 12.91 13.47
C TYR A 235 33.62 13.27 12.17
N MET A 236 34.46 12.36 11.67
CA MET A 236 35.14 12.53 10.39
C MET A 236 34.14 12.59 9.24
N TRP A 237 33.16 11.68 9.21
CA TRP A 237 32.12 11.64 8.17
C TRP A 237 31.26 12.92 8.14
N PHE A 238 30.90 13.48 9.30
CA PHE A 238 30.22 14.78 9.36
C PHE A 238 31.07 15.88 8.71
N SER A 239 32.36 15.92 9.05
CA SER A 239 33.30 16.92 8.52
C SER A 239 33.51 16.79 7.01
N GLU A 240 33.65 15.56 6.50
CA GLU A 240 33.82 15.26 5.07
C GLU A 240 32.58 15.67 4.25
N ASN A 241 31.38 15.52 4.82
CA ASN A 241 30.13 15.91 4.19
C ASN A 241 29.73 17.38 4.47
N LYS A 242 30.66 18.19 5.00
CA LYS A 242 30.46 19.62 5.31
C LYS A 242 29.30 19.88 6.29
N LEU A 243 29.01 18.93 7.16
CA LEU A 243 28.03 19.05 8.23
C LEU A 243 28.71 19.55 9.51
N ASN A 244 28.04 20.43 10.25
CA ASN A 244 28.49 20.81 11.57
C ASN A 244 28.39 19.61 12.53
N THR A 245 29.46 19.28 13.24
CA THR A 245 29.52 18.10 14.13
C THR A 245 28.56 18.17 15.33
N HIS A 246 28.07 19.35 15.70
CA HIS A 246 27.18 19.57 16.83
C HIS A 246 25.75 19.92 16.42
N THR A 247 25.55 20.50 15.23
CA THR A 247 24.22 20.99 14.78
C THR A 247 23.83 20.54 13.38
N GLY A 248 24.68 19.79 12.69
CA GLY A 248 24.42 19.29 11.34
C GLY A 248 23.21 18.37 11.30
N LYS A 249 22.29 18.64 10.38
CA LYS A 249 21.01 17.95 10.28
C LYS A 249 21.16 16.65 9.48
N VAL A 250 20.79 15.53 10.08
CA VAL A 250 20.83 14.19 9.47
C VAL A 250 19.54 13.42 9.74
N VAL A 251 19.30 12.34 9.00
CA VAL A 251 18.23 11.37 9.27
C VAL A 251 18.86 10.10 9.83
N VAL A 252 18.33 9.62 10.95
CA VAL A 252 18.71 8.36 11.59
C VAL A 252 17.57 7.37 11.40
N LYS A 253 17.84 6.23 10.76
CA LYS A 253 16.82 5.21 10.45
C LYS A 253 17.35 3.78 10.58
N PRO A 254 16.52 2.81 10.99
CA PRO A 254 16.88 1.39 10.94
C PRO A 254 17.12 0.94 9.50
N THR A 255 18.05 0.01 9.28
CA THR A 255 18.33 -0.48 7.91
C THR A 255 17.20 -1.35 7.36
N ARG A 256 16.44 -2.05 8.22
CA ARG A 256 15.45 -3.09 7.88
C ARG A 256 14.08 -2.88 8.56
N ALA A 257 13.52 -1.67 8.48
CA ALA A 257 12.14 -1.40 8.90
C ALA A 257 11.36 -0.54 7.89
N GLY A 258 10.05 -0.70 7.82
CA GLY A 258 9.14 0.04 6.95
C GLY A 258 8.37 1.16 7.66
N SER A 259 7.46 1.81 6.91
CA SER A 259 6.46 2.78 7.44
C SER A 259 6.99 3.90 8.33
N SER A 260 8.24 4.32 8.11
CA SER A 260 8.93 5.36 8.90
C SER A 260 9.07 5.01 10.40
N ILE A 261 8.98 3.73 10.76
CA ILE A 261 9.16 3.25 12.13
C ILE A 261 10.64 3.39 12.50
N GLY A 262 10.91 4.07 13.63
CA GLY A 262 12.28 4.32 14.10
C GLY A 262 13.05 5.35 13.27
N VAL A 263 12.40 6.07 12.35
CA VAL A 263 13.02 7.16 11.59
C VAL A 263 12.94 8.45 12.40
N SER A 264 14.06 9.17 12.53
CA SER A 264 14.12 10.43 13.24
C SER A 264 15.13 11.40 12.60
N VAL A 265 14.85 12.70 12.65
CA VAL A 265 15.85 13.74 12.33
C VAL A 265 16.78 13.88 13.52
N ALA A 266 18.09 13.98 13.33
CA ALA A 266 19.07 14.26 14.39
C ALA A 266 19.93 15.49 14.06
N TYR A 267 20.50 16.11 15.10
CA TYR A 267 21.35 17.29 14.99
C TYR A 267 22.73 17.03 15.62
N GLY A 268 23.76 16.91 14.78
CA GLY A 268 25.12 16.59 15.22
C GLY A 268 25.35 15.12 15.55
N VAL A 269 26.61 14.81 15.89
CA VAL A 269 27.10 13.44 16.12
C VAL A 269 26.47 12.82 17.37
N ASP A 270 26.47 13.56 18.48
CA ASP A 270 25.98 13.06 19.78
C ASP A 270 24.49 12.70 19.73
N ASP A 271 23.66 13.56 19.12
CA ASP A 271 22.23 13.30 18.96
C ASP A 271 21.98 12.11 18.03
N SER A 272 22.80 11.96 16.99
CA SER A 272 22.71 10.84 16.04
C SER A 272 22.97 9.50 16.72
N ILE A 273 24.03 9.41 17.54
CA ILE A 273 24.37 8.20 18.32
C ILE A 273 23.29 7.90 19.35
N ARG A 274 22.78 8.92 20.05
CA ARG A 274 21.67 8.74 20.99
C ARG A 274 20.45 8.12 20.32
N LYS A 275 20.03 8.64 19.16
CA LYS A 275 18.87 8.11 18.42
C LYS A 275 19.13 6.72 17.83
N ALA A 276 20.36 6.42 17.40
CA ALA A 276 20.74 5.08 16.99
C ALA A 276 20.64 4.08 18.15
N ASN A 277 21.14 4.45 19.34
CA ASN A 277 21.02 3.63 20.54
C ASN A 277 19.57 3.41 20.96
N ASP A 278 18.69 4.42 20.81
CA ASP A 278 17.26 4.25 21.07
C ASP A 278 16.60 3.20 20.15
N ILE A 279 17.06 3.06 18.90
CA ILE A 279 16.60 2.01 17.96
C ILE A 279 17.08 0.63 18.42
N PHE A 280 18.35 0.50 18.82
CA PHE A 280 18.93 -0.75 19.33
C PHE A 280 18.22 -1.20 20.61
N LEU A 281 18.04 -0.30 21.59
CA LEU A 281 17.39 -0.59 22.86
C LEU A 281 15.93 -1.02 22.71
N LYS A 282 15.24 -0.52 21.70
CA LYS A 282 13.86 -0.94 21.37
C LYS A 282 13.80 -2.26 20.60
N GLY A 283 14.94 -2.83 20.21
CA GLY A 283 15.02 -4.07 19.44
C GLY A 283 14.43 -3.95 18.02
N ILE A 284 14.40 -2.74 17.46
CA ILE A 284 13.86 -2.49 16.12
C ILE A 284 14.80 -3.07 15.05
N ASP A 285 16.09 -2.80 15.19
CA ASP A 285 17.15 -3.27 14.29
C ASP A 285 18.49 -3.35 15.05
N ASP A 286 19.45 -4.11 14.56
CA ASP A 286 20.85 -4.18 15.05
C ASP A 286 21.81 -3.27 14.26
N LYS A 287 21.29 -2.64 13.20
CA LYS A 287 21.98 -1.71 12.30
C LYS A 287 21.14 -0.47 12.06
N VAL A 288 21.82 0.68 12.07
CA VAL A 288 21.22 1.99 11.82
C VAL A 288 22.03 2.70 10.76
N VAL A 289 21.34 3.33 9.82
CA VAL A 289 21.97 4.22 8.83
C VAL A 289 21.69 5.67 9.18
N ILE A 290 22.74 6.48 9.14
CA ILE A 290 22.70 7.94 9.29
C ILE A 290 22.91 8.52 7.90
N GLU A 291 21.99 9.37 7.43
CA GLU A 291 22.01 9.98 6.10
C GLU A 291 21.98 11.49 6.20
N VAL A 292 22.62 12.18 5.25
CA VAL A 292 22.47 13.64 5.12
C VAL A 292 20.98 13.98 4.95
N PHE A 293 20.48 14.94 5.72
CA PHE A 293 19.10 15.39 5.57
C PHE A 293 18.91 16.09 4.24
N LEU A 294 17.98 15.60 3.42
CA LEU A 294 17.65 16.19 2.13
C LEU A 294 16.52 17.20 2.27
N GLU A 295 16.73 18.41 1.75
CA GLU A 295 15.70 19.45 1.60
C GLU A 295 15.30 19.49 0.14
N GLY A 296 14.26 18.73 -0.20
CA GLY A 296 13.78 18.60 -1.57
C GLY A 296 12.32 18.13 -1.61
N ARG A 297 11.92 17.56 -2.75
CA ARG A 297 10.58 17.03 -2.96
C ARG A 297 10.63 15.51 -2.98
N GLU A 298 9.86 14.88 -2.11
CA GLU A 298 9.76 13.41 -2.07
C GLU A 298 8.90 12.93 -3.27
N PHE A 299 9.26 11.78 -3.83
CA PHE A 299 8.48 11.11 -4.85
C PHE A 299 8.36 9.62 -4.57
N THR A 300 7.33 9.01 -5.15
CA THR A 300 7.16 7.56 -5.15
C THR A 300 6.75 7.08 -6.54
N ALA A 301 7.23 5.90 -6.94
CA ALA A 301 7.03 5.33 -8.25
C ALA A 301 6.76 3.83 -8.15
N ILE A 302 5.61 3.40 -8.67
CA ILE A 302 5.25 1.99 -8.79
C ILE A 302 5.89 1.44 -10.06
N VAL A 303 6.55 0.31 -9.92
CA VAL A 303 7.16 -0.44 -11.03
C VAL A 303 6.42 -1.76 -11.17
N LEU A 304 5.96 -2.08 -12.38
CA LEU A 304 5.34 -3.36 -12.72
C LEU A 304 6.26 -4.16 -13.62
N ASP A 305 6.43 -5.44 -13.34
CA ASP A 305 7.09 -6.35 -14.26
C ASP A 305 6.08 -6.82 -15.32
N THR A 306 6.42 -6.56 -16.58
CA THR A 306 5.64 -6.96 -17.77
C THR A 306 6.37 -8.00 -18.60
N GLY A 307 7.33 -8.67 -17.95
CA GLY A 307 8.23 -9.64 -18.52
C GLY A 307 7.57 -10.94 -18.92
N SER A 308 8.38 -11.97 -19.08
CA SER A 308 7.92 -13.35 -19.21
C SER A 308 8.49 -14.18 -18.06
N ALA A 309 8.22 -15.49 -18.03
CA ALA A 309 8.66 -16.37 -16.95
C ALA A 309 10.15 -16.20 -16.55
N SER A 310 11.03 -15.94 -17.53
CA SER A 310 12.48 -15.85 -17.34
C SER A 310 13.05 -14.44 -17.61
N GLU A 311 12.26 -13.53 -18.17
CA GLU A 311 12.72 -12.21 -18.59
C GLU A 311 12.00 -11.14 -17.77
N CYS A 312 12.74 -10.16 -17.24
CA CYS A 312 12.17 -9.05 -16.48
C CYS A 312 12.08 -7.80 -17.37
N ASN A 313 10.87 -7.29 -17.55
CA ASN A 313 10.62 -6.06 -18.30
C ASN A 313 9.85 -5.05 -17.42
N PRO A 314 10.55 -4.32 -16.53
CA PRO A 314 9.92 -3.39 -15.61
C PRO A 314 9.50 -2.11 -16.31
N ILE A 315 8.22 -1.78 -16.19
CA ILE A 315 7.64 -0.52 -16.63
C ILE A 315 7.25 0.28 -15.39
N THR A 316 7.82 1.47 -15.25
CA THR A 316 7.48 2.38 -14.16
C THR A 316 6.25 3.21 -14.54
N LEU A 317 5.25 3.19 -13.67
CA LEU A 317 4.01 3.97 -13.81
C LEU A 317 4.28 5.48 -13.66
N LEU A 318 3.21 6.29 -13.69
CA LEU A 318 3.33 7.72 -13.46
C LEU A 318 3.70 7.98 -11.99
N PRO A 319 4.89 8.56 -11.71
CA PRO A 319 5.29 8.81 -10.33
C PRO A 319 4.37 9.85 -9.66
N THR A 320 4.42 9.88 -8.34
CA THR A 320 3.66 10.83 -7.51
C THR A 320 4.65 11.69 -6.72
N GLU A 321 4.47 13.00 -6.74
CA GLU A 321 5.13 13.93 -5.81
C GLU A 321 4.36 13.93 -4.48
N VAL A 322 5.11 13.85 -3.37
CA VAL A 322 4.60 13.96 -2.01
C VAL A 322 5.03 15.31 -1.47
N GLU A 323 4.09 16.26 -1.39
CA GLU A 323 4.32 17.60 -0.84
C GLU A 323 3.92 17.63 0.64
N LEU A 324 4.86 17.99 1.51
CA LEU A 324 4.60 18.18 2.94
C LEU A 324 4.23 19.65 3.21
N HIS A 325 3.06 19.88 3.78
CA HIS A 325 2.62 21.18 4.27
C HIS A 325 2.86 21.31 5.77
N PHE A 326 3.70 22.28 6.14
CA PHE A 326 3.97 22.61 7.53
C PHE A 326 2.88 23.55 8.06
N CYS A 327 2.08 23.10 9.03
CA CYS A 327 1.21 24.00 9.78
C CYS A 327 2.06 24.69 10.86
N ASN A 328 1.90 26.02 11.03
CA ASN A 328 2.62 26.84 12.02
C ASN A 328 2.26 26.46 13.47
N GLY A 329 2.72 25.31 13.98
CA GLY A 329 2.44 24.82 15.33
C GLY A 329 3.59 24.01 15.94
N HIS A 330 3.92 24.36 17.18
CA HIS A 330 4.87 23.86 18.20
C HIS A 330 5.79 22.61 18.05
N ASN A 331 5.70 21.71 17.06
CA ASN A 331 6.56 20.51 16.97
C ASN A 331 7.29 20.39 15.61
N ILE A 332 8.33 21.20 15.43
CA ILE A 332 9.14 21.25 14.18
C ILE A 332 9.80 19.90 13.83
N GLU A 333 10.10 19.05 14.83
CA GLU A 333 10.79 17.76 14.62
C GLU A 333 9.88 16.65 14.05
N GLU A 334 8.65 16.53 14.52
CA GLU A 334 7.69 15.53 14.01
C GLU A 334 7.13 15.95 12.64
N ASP A 335 7.08 17.27 12.39
CA ASP A 335 6.50 17.82 11.18
C ASP A 335 7.43 17.75 9.94
N ALA A 336 8.70 17.38 10.11
CA ALA A 336 9.70 17.34 9.04
C ALA A 336 9.73 16.05 8.19
N ILE A 337 9.03 14.99 8.58
CA ILE A 337 9.11 13.67 7.93
C ILE A 337 7.73 13.20 7.42
N PHE A 338 7.72 12.48 6.30
CA PHE A 338 6.55 11.71 5.86
C PHE A 338 6.39 10.43 6.71
N ASN A 339 5.76 10.58 7.87
CA ASN A 339 5.60 9.54 8.88
C ASN A 339 4.32 8.69 8.71
N TYR A 340 4.16 7.62 9.51
CA TYR A 340 2.98 6.75 9.49
C TYR A 340 1.66 7.51 9.51
N ARG A 341 1.52 8.51 10.39
CA ARG A 341 0.29 9.31 10.52
C ARG A 341 -0.06 10.00 9.21
N ARG A 342 0.93 10.53 8.50
CA ARG A 342 0.75 11.22 7.22
C ARG A 342 0.51 10.28 6.03
N LYS A 343 1.02 9.05 6.12
CA LYS A 343 0.87 8.00 5.11
C LYS A 343 -0.52 7.36 5.11
N TYR A 344 -1.13 7.17 6.29
CA TYR A 344 -2.31 6.32 6.45
C TYR A 344 -3.52 6.99 7.12
N LEU A 345 -3.35 8.16 7.75
CA LEU A 345 -4.47 8.86 8.37
C LEU A 345 -4.86 10.11 7.57
N PRO A 346 -6.16 10.43 7.47
CA PRO A 346 -6.62 11.68 6.88
C PRO A 346 -5.93 12.89 7.50
N THR A 347 -5.19 13.64 6.68
CA THR A 347 -4.45 14.84 7.09
C THR A 347 -4.44 15.87 5.97
N GLN A 348 -4.35 17.15 6.34
CA GLN A 348 -4.11 18.25 5.40
C GLN A 348 -2.63 18.64 5.30
N GLN A 349 -1.77 17.91 6.03
CA GLN A 349 -0.33 18.15 6.06
C GLN A 349 0.42 17.55 4.87
N VAL A 350 -0.26 16.80 4.00
CA VAL A 350 0.34 16.20 2.81
C VAL A 350 -0.59 16.38 1.63
N VAL A 351 0.00 16.66 0.47
CA VAL A 351 -0.72 16.71 -0.81
C VAL A 351 0.03 15.84 -1.82
N TYR A 352 -0.73 15.07 -2.59
CA TYR A 352 -0.21 14.15 -3.60
C TYR A 352 -0.50 14.65 -5.00
N HIS A 353 0.54 14.78 -5.83
CA HIS A 353 0.41 15.18 -7.23
C HIS A 353 0.84 14.03 -8.17
N THR A 354 -0.09 13.54 -8.99
CA THR A 354 0.14 12.47 -9.97
C THR A 354 -0.43 12.87 -11.33
N PRO A 355 0.39 13.12 -12.36
CA PRO A 355 1.86 13.08 -12.35
C PRO A 355 2.48 14.18 -11.46
N PRO A 356 3.79 14.09 -11.11
CA PRO A 356 4.43 15.05 -10.25
C PRO A 356 4.58 16.40 -10.95
N ARG A 357 4.77 17.49 -10.21
CA ARG A 357 4.96 18.84 -10.77
C ARG A 357 6.42 19.12 -11.17
N PHE A 358 7.13 18.07 -11.57
CA PHE A 358 8.50 18.14 -12.05
C PHE A 358 8.53 18.37 -13.56
N THR A 359 9.71 18.67 -14.11
CA THR A 359 9.91 18.69 -15.56
C THR A 359 9.81 17.28 -16.14
N THR A 360 9.47 17.16 -17.42
CA THR A 360 9.38 15.85 -18.10
C THR A 360 10.70 15.09 -18.04
N GLU A 361 11.84 15.80 -18.16
CA GLU A 361 13.18 15.22 -17.98
C GLU A 361 13.35 14.53 -16.62
N VAL A 362 12.88 15.15 -15.54
CA VAL A 362 12.95 14.58 -14.19
C VAL A 362 12.00 13.40 -14.04
N ILE A 363 10.78 13.48 -14.59
CA ILE A 363 9.81 12.38 -14.59
C ILE A 363 10.39 11.16 -15.32
N ASP A 364 10.99 11.37 -16.49
CA ASP A 364 11.62 10.31 -17.27
C ASP A 364 12.86 9.74 -16.56
N CYS A 365 13.66 10.59 -15.91
CA CYS A 365 14.79 10.16 -15.08
C CYS A 365 14.33 9.25 -13.93
N ILE A 366 13.26 9.63 -13.22
CA ILE A 366 12.65 8.81 -12.17
C ILE A 366 12.18 7.47 -12.73
N ARG A 367 11.42 7.48 -13.84
CA ARG A 367 10.87 6.26 -14.44
C ARG A 367 11.96 5.31 -14.93
N GLN A 368 12.97 5.83 -15.63
CA GLN A 368 14.10 5.03 -16.11
C GLN A 368 14.92 4.47 -14.95
N GLY A 369 15.19 5.30 -13.93
CA GLY A 369 15.98 4.92 -12.77
C GLY A 369 15.29 3.85 -11.93
N ALA A 370 13.99 3.99 -11.70
CA ALA A 370 13.20 2.98 -10.98
C ALA A 370 13.15 1.64 -11.72
N SER A 371 12.94 1.66 -13.05
CA SER A 371 13.01 0.45 -13.89
C SER A 371 14.41 -0.20 -13.88
N LEU A 372 15.48 0.59 -13.93
CA LEU A 372 16.85 0.08 -13.88
C LEU A 372 17.18 -0.51 -12.50
N LEU A 373 16.82 0.18 -11.42
CA LEU A 373 16.93 -0.29 -10.05
C LEU A 373 16.20 -1.63 -9.88
N PHE A 374 14.97 -1.74 -10.38
CA PHE A 374 14.19 -2.97 -10.33
C PHE A 374 14.95 -4.17 -10.92
N ARG A 375 15.59 -3.98 -12.08
CA ARG A 375 16.46 -5.01 -12.71
C ARG A 375 17.71 -5.30 -11.88
N ILE A 376 18.40 -4.26 -11.41
CA ILE A 376 19.64 -4.40 -10.61
C ILE A 376 19.38 -5.26 -9.37
N PHE A 377 18.29 -5.01 -8.66
CA PHE A 377 17.95 -5.76 -7.46
C PHE A 377 17.32 -7.12 -7.72
N GLY A 378 16.95 -7.43 -8.97
CA GLY A 378 16.32 -8.70 -9.34
C GLY A 378 14.89 -8.79 -8.82
N LEU A 379 14.20 -7.65 -8.72
CA LEU A 379 12.83 -7.59 -8.22
C LEU A 379 11.87 -8.29 -9.20
N ARG A 380 10.69 -8.66 -8.71
CA ARG A 380 9.66 -9.38 -9.48
C ARG A 380 8.26 -8.85 -9.23
N ASP A 381 7.44 -8.97 -10.27
CA ASP A 381 6.01 -8.68 -10.32
C ASP A 381 5.66 -7.20 -10.09
N PHE A 382 5.95 -6.64 -8.93
CA PHE A 382 5.81 -5.22 -8.66
C PHE A 382 6.67 -4.76 -7.48
N ALA A 383 6.94 -3.45 -7.41
CA ALA A 383 7.55 -2.81 -6.25
C ALA A 383 7.19 -1.32 -6.22
N ARG A 384 7.30 -0.68 -5.05
CA ARG A 384 7.24 0.77 -4.91
C ARG A 384 8.61 1.33 -4.57
N ILE A 385 9.10 2.21 -5.41
CA ILE A 385 10.40 2.86 -5.26
C ILE A 385 10.19 4.31 -4.80
N ASP A 386 10.74 4.66 -3.65
CA ASP A 386 10.65 5.99 -3.07
C ASP A 386 11.99 6.74 -3.21
N GLY A 387 11.92 8.05 -3.35
CA GLY A 387 13.11 8.88 -3.54
C GLY A 387 12.87 10.36 -3.33
N TRP A 388 13.90 11.15 -3.59
CA TRP A 388 13.89 12.61 -3.46
C TRP A 388 14.39 13.26 -4.74
N PHE A 389 13.73 14.34 -5.13
CA PHE A 389 14.19 15.24 -6.16
C PHE A 389 14.67 16.55 -5.51
N LEU A 390 15.93 16.91 -5.74
CA LEU A 390 16.55 18.15 -5.28
C LEU A 390 16.74 19.10 -6.46
N PRO A 391 15.96 20.18 -6.57
CA PRO A 391 16.10 21.17 -7.63
C PRO A 391 17.50 21.81 -7.64
N SER A 392 17.99 22.21 -8.82
CA SER A 392 19.32 22.81 -8.99
C SER A 392 19.55 24.07 -8.14
N SER A 393 18.50 24.84 -7.83
CA SER A 393 18.56 26.02 -6.95
C SER A 393 19.03 25.70 -5.53
N ASP A 394 18.80 24.47 -5.07
CA ASP A 394 19.02 24.04 -3.69
C ASP A 394 20.26 23.13 -3.56
N SER A 395 20.95 22.84 -4.68
CA SER A 395 22.05 21.86 -4.79
C SER A 395 23.38 22.23 -4.10
N THR A 396 23.39 23.27 -3.26
CA THR A 396 24.61 23.80 -2.61
C THR A 396 25.32 22.81 -1.68
N LEU A 397 24.67 21.72 -1.28
CA LEU A 397 25.17 20.80 -0.25
C LEU A 397 25.98 19.60 -0.79
N ILE A 398 25.85 19.21 -2.06
CA ILE A 398 26.51 17.98 -2.55
C ILE A 398 27.50 18.34 -3.66
N SER A 399 28.78 18.24 -3.33
CA SER A 399 29.93 18.54 -4.19
C SER A 399 29.77 17.92 -5.58
N THR A 400 30.03 18.76 -6.59
CA THR A 400 30.19 18.52 -8.05
C THR A 400 31.24 17.46 -8.45
N LYS A 401 31.60 16.53 -7.57
CA LYS A 401 32.61 15.49 -7.85
C LYS A 401 32.07 14.33 -8.68
N GLU A 402 30.76 14.28 -8.97
CA GLU A 402 30.13 13.09 -9.55
C GLU A 402 29.11 13.41 -10.67
N ASN A 403 29.35 14.42 -11.51
CA ASN A 403 28.47 14.79 -12.64
C ASN A 403 28.16 13.65 -13.64
N ASN A 404 28.82 12.50 -13.53
CA ASN A 404 28.60 11.32 -14.39
C ASN A 404 27.67 10.27 -13.78
N LYS A 405 27.10 10.49 -12.59
CA LYS A 405 26.15 9.55 -11.99
C LYS A 405 24.75 9.67 -12.56
N PHE A 406 24.05 8.54 -12.65
CA PHE A 406 22.63 8.49 -12.97
C PHE A 406 21.82 9.21 -11.89
N GLY A 407 20.87 10.03 -12.31
CA GLY A 407 20.03 10.85 -11.41
C GLY A 407 20.28 12.35 -11.57
N HIS A 408 21.40 12.77 -12.18
CA HIS A 408 21.62 14.18 -12.53
C HIS A 408 20.83 14.57 -13.77
N THR A 409 20.03 15.62 -13.65
CA THR A 409 19.23 16.24 -14.72
C THR A 409 19.59 17.72 -14.81
N THR A 410 19.16 18.42 -15.87
CA THR A 410 19.36 19.87 -15.94
C THR A 410 18.61 20.64 -14.84
N SER A 411 17.50 20.07 -14.37
CA SER A 411 16.58 20.68 -13.39
C SER A 411 16.96 20.38 -11.93
N GLY A 412 17.84 19.41 -11.69
CA GLY A 412 18.22 18.98 -10.34
C GLY A 412 18.73 17.54 -10.29
N THR A 413 18.81 16.97 -9.09
CA THR A 413 19.27 15.58 -8.87
C THR A 413 18.18 14.71 -8.25
N VAL A 414 18.01 13.51 -8.79
CA VAL A 414 17.11 12.45 -8.32
C VAL A 414 17.91 11.44 -7.51
N TYR A 415 17.48 11.20 -6.26
CA TYR A 415 18.03 10.19 -5.36
C TYR A 415 16.98 9.12 -5.08
N PHE A 416 17.34 7.85 -5.23
CA PHE A 416 16.50 6.72 -4.84
C PHE A 416 16.89 6.27 -3.44
N ILE A 417 15.92 6.16 -2.53
CA ILE A 417 16.18 5.95 -1.10
C ILE A 417 15.65 4.60 -0.62
N ASP A 418 14.35 4.34 -0.81
CA ASP A 418 13.70 3.18 -0.21
C ASP A 418 13.04 2.30 -1.29
N ILE A 419 13.25 0.99 -1.15
CA ILE A 419 12.66 -0.04 -2.00
C ILE A 419 11.62 -0.78 -1.15
N ASN A 420 10.34 -0.61 -1.48
CA ASN A 420 9.24 -1.33 -0.82
C ASN A 420 8.82 -2.49 -1.72
N LEU A 421 9.09 -3.70 -1.27
CA LEU A 421 8.87 -4.93 -2.05
C LEU A 421 7.40 -5.30 -2.05
N ILE A 422 6.69 -4.99 -0.96
CA ILE A 422 5.25 -5.17 -0.84
C ILE A 422 4.66 -3.79 -0.57
N SER A 423 4.30 -3.08 -1.65
CA SER A 423 3.61 -1.80 -1.52
C SER A 423 2.35 -1.98 -0.68
N GLY A 424 2.04 -0.99 0.17
CA GLY A 424 0.73 -0.91 0.81
C GLY A 424 -0.38 -0.99 -0.24
N MET A 425 -1.44 -1.73 0.08
CA MET A 425 -2.60 -1.98 -0.79
C MET A 425 -3.90 -1.58 -0.09
N GLU A 426 -3.87 -0.55 0.75
CA GLU A 426 -5.11 0.15 1.12
C GLU A 426 -5.72 0.82 -0.13
N GLN A 427 -7.03 1.02 -0.18
CA GLN A 427 -7.74 1.54 -1.37
C GLN A 427 -7.19 2.87 -1.90
N THR A 428 -6.65 3.73 -1.03
CA THR A 428 -6.05 5.02 -1.41
C THR A 428 -4.54 4.95 -1.53
N SER A 429 -3.93 3.76 -1.50
CA SER A 429 -2.48 3.60 -1.60
C SER A 429 -1.92 3.96 -2.98
N PHE A 430 -0.61 4.24 -3.03
CA PHE A 430 0.07 4.62 -4.27
C PHE A 430 -0.05 3.59 -5.40
N LEU A 431 -0.15 2.29 -5.09
CA LEU A 431 -0.38 1.25 -6.11
C LEU A 431 -1.62 1.58 -6.93
N PHE A 432 -2.76 1.81 -6.28
CA PHE A 432 -4.02 2.06 -6.95
C PHE A 432 -4.13 3.49 -7.49
N GLN A 433 -3.58 4.48 -6.78
CA GLN A 433 -3.56 5.85 -7.27
C GLN A 433 -2.80 5.94 -8.62
N GLN A 434 -1.60 5.35 -8.71
CA GLN A 434 -0.80 5.40 -9.94
C GLN A 434 -1.36 4.47 -11.03
N ALA A 435 -1.83 3.28 -10.67
CA ALA A 435 -2.45 2.34 -11.62
C ALA A 435 -3.71 2.93 -12.26
N SER A 436 -4.58 3.59 -11.49
CA SER A 436 -5.80 4.21 -12.01
C SER A 436 -5.53 5.37 -12.97
N LYS A 437 -4.40 6.07 -12.83
CA LYS A 437 -3.97 7.10 -13.79
C LYS A 437 -3.54 6.54 -15.14
N VAL A 438 -3.26 5.25 -15.23
CA VAL A 438 -2.88 4.56 -16.47
C VAL A 438 -3.91 3.48 -16.87
N GLY A 439 -5.17 3.62 -16.42
CA GLY A 439 -6.29 2.82 -16.91
C GLY A 439 -6.58 1.52 -16.16
N PHE A 440 -5.89 1.25 -15.05
CA PHE A 440 -6.14 0.05 -14.24
C PHE A 440 -7.01 0.31 -13.02
N SER A 441 -8.13 -0.40 -12.88
CA SER A 441 -8.83 -0.52 -11.59
C SER A 441 -8.05 -1.34 -10.57
N HIS A 442 -8.49 -1.31 -9.32
CA HIS A 442 -7.96 -2.15 -8.25
C HIS A 442 -7.99 -3.64 -8.61
N SER A 443 -9.11 -4.10 -9.17
CA SER A 443 -9.27 -5.50 -9.56
C SER A 443 -8.31 -5.87 -10.71
N ASN A 444 -8.28 -5.03 -11.75
CA ASN A 444 -7.47 -5.30 -12.93
C ASN A 444 -5.96 -5.29 -12.62
N ILE A 445 -5.46 -4.34 -11.82
CA ILE A 445 -4.04 -4.32 -11.46
C ILE A 445 -3.64 -5.52 -10.61
N LEU A 446 -4.42 -5.89 -9.60
CA LEU A 446 -4.11 -7.03 -8.72
C LEU A 446 -4.16 -8.36 -9.47
N ARG A 447 -5.18 -8.55 -10.32
CA ARG A 447 -5.30 -9.74 -11.16
C ARG A 447 -4.16 -9.81 -12.19
N THR A 448 -3.78 -8.69 -12.79
CA THR A 448 -2.60 -8.58 -13.68
C THR A 448 -1.32 -9.02 -12.95
N ILE A 449 -1.10 -8.55 -11.72
CA ILE A 449 0.05 -8.94 -10.89
C ILE A 449 0.06 -10.45 -10.60
N ILE A 450 -1.10 -11.02 -10.22
CA ILE A 450 -1.24 -12.46 -9.92
C ILE A 450 -0.98 -13.30 -11.18
N GLN A 451 -1.55 -12.89 -12.32
CA GLN A 451 -1.41 -13.59 -13.58
C GLN A 451 0.03 -13.53 -14.10
N HIS A 452 0.70 -12.38 -13.96
CA HIS A 452 2.13 -12.24 -14.26
C HIS A 452 2.97 -13.15 -13.36
N ALA A 453 2.78 -13.11 -12.04
CA ALA A 453 3.50 -13.96 -11.10
C ALA A 453 3.34 -15.45 -11.43
N SER A 454 2.12 -15.85 -11.85
CA SER A 454 1.82 -17.23 -12.25
C SER A 454 2.64 -17.71 -13.45
N LEU A 455 3.11 -16.80 -14.33
CA LEU A 455 3.96 -17.18 -15.47
C LEU A 455 5.31 -17.74 -15.03
N ARG A 456 5.81 -17.34 -13.86
CA ARG A 456 7.10 -17.79 -13.30
C ARG A 456 7.08 -19.26 -12.88
N PHE A 457 5.91 -19.85 -12.72
CA PHE A 457 5.75 -21.21 -12.19
C PHE A 457 5.13 -22.12 -13.26
N GLN A 458 5.90 -23.11 -13.73
CA GLN A 458 5.49 -24.01 -14.83
C GLN A 458 4.14 -24.68 -14.57
N GLN A 459 3.90 -25.12 -13.34
CA GLN A 459 2.64 -25.75 -12.91
C GLN A 459 1.38 -24.88 -13.06
N LEU A 460 1.53 -23.56 -13.22
CA LEU A 460 0.43 -22.61 -13.40
C LEU A 460 0.26 -22.14 -14.86
N GLN A 461 1.23 -22.40 -15.74
CA GLN A 461 1.17 -21.94 -17.13
C GLN A 461 0.02 -22.58 -17.93
N SER A 462 -0.38 -23.81 -17.58
CA SER A 462 -1.55 -24.47 -18.18
C SER A 462 -2.88 -23.78 -17.84
N HIS A 463 -2.94 -23.07 -16.71
CA HIS A 463 -4.15 -22.38 -16.26
C HIS A 463 -4.44 -21.14 -17.12
N ASN A 464 -3.40 -20.36 -17.42
CA ASN A 464 -3.49 -19.17 -18.28
C ASN A 464 -3.91 -19.50 -19.72
N SER A 465 -3.60 -20.70 -20.20
CA SER A 465 -4.00 -21.17 -21.54
C SER A 465 -5.48 -21.55 -21.63
N LEU A 466 -6.13 -21.89 -20.51
CA LEU A 466 -7.53 -22.33 -20.46
C LEU A 466 -8.52 -21.17 -20.40
N LEU A 467 -8.12 -20.02 -19.82
CA LEU A 467 -8.89 -18.76 -19.88
C LEU A 467 -9.17 -18.33 -21.33
N LYS A 468 -8.27 -18.64 -22.30
CA LYS A 468 -8.51 -18.42 -23.75
C LYS A 468 -9.80 -19.07 -24.28
N ALA A 469 -10.23 -20.18 -23.69
CA ALA A 469 -11.34 -20.99 -24.20
C ALA A 469 -12.69 -20.67 -23.53
N SER A 470 -12.67 -20.17 -22.29
CA SER A 470 -13.88 -19.89 -21.49
C SER A 470 -14.40 -18.46 -21.67
N ASP A 471 -13.52 -17.47 -21.86
CA ASP A 471 -13.89 -16.03 -21.80
C ASP A 471 -14.21 -15.37 -23.15
N ARG A 472 -14.45 -16.16 -24.21
CA ARG A 472 -15.21 -15.65 -25.36
C ARG A 472 -16.68 -15.32 -25.03
N SER A 473 -17.08 -15.51 -23.77
CA SER A 473 -18.34 -15.13 -23.17
C SER A 473 -18.17 -13.99 -22.13
N LEU A 474 -17.40 -12.96 -22.43
CA LEU A 474 -17.72 -11.65 -21.84
C LEU A 474 -19.10 -11.25 -22.38
N ASN A 475 -20.12 -11.49 -21.57
CA ASN A 475 -21.49 -11.08 -21.87
C ASN A 475 -21.45 -9.61 -22.33
N PRO A 476 -22.01 -9.29 -23.51
CA PRO A 476 -22.06 -7.91 -23.96
C PRO A 476 -22.72 -7.08 -22.86
N LYS A 477 -22.06 -5.98 -22.47
CA LYS A 477 -22.57 -5.02 -21.50
C LYS A 477 -24.05 -4.78 -21.82
N SER A 478 -24.95 -5.21 -20.93
CA SER A 478 -26.39 -5.01 -21.06
C SER A 478 -26.64 -3.53 -21.36
N ASN A 479 -27.39 -3.22 -22.42
CA ASN A 479 -27.74 -1.84 -22.80
C ASN A 479 -28.62 -1.13 -21.77
N ASN A 480 -29.07 -1.81 -20.71
CA ASN A 480 -29.99 -1.27 -19.72
C ASN A 480 -29.39 -1.38 -18.30
N ARG A 481 -28.29 -0.64 -18.06
CA ARG A 481 -27.68 -0.54 -16.72
C ARG A 481 -28.44 0.47 -15.87
N ARG A 482 -28.71 0.11 -14.61
CA ARG A 482 -29.31 1.04 -13.64
C ARG A 482 -28.24 2.02 -13.19
N LYS A 483 -28.54 3.31 -13.34
CA LYS A 483 -27.66 4.40 -12.90
C LYS A 483 -27.71 4.52 -11.39
N VAL A 484 -26.55 4.51 -10.74
CA VAL A 484 -26.42 4.72 -9.30
C VAL A 484 -25.43 5.86 -9.06
N LEU A 485 -25.83 6.88 -8.31
CA LEU A 485 -24.96 7.98 -7.91
C LEU A 485 -24.61 7.82 -6.44
N VAL A 486 -23.33 7.77 -6.11
CA VAL A 486 -22.86 7.70 -4.72
C VAL A 486 -22.33 9.06 -4.33
N ILE A 487 -23.06 9.80 -3.51
CA ILE A 487 -22.68 11.15 -3.06
C ILE A 487 -22.09 11.11 -1.64
N PHE A 488 -20.96 11.80 -1.46
CA PHE A 488 -20.23 11.88 -0.20
C PHE A 488 -19.58 13.26 0.01
N GLY A 489 -19.05 13.48 1.22
CA GLY A 489 -18.35 14.69 1.62
C GLY A 489 -19.24 15.68 2.37
N GLY A 490 -19.34 16.91 1.87
CA GLY A 490 -20.10 17.99 2.50
C GLY A 490 -19.27 18.85 3.47
N ASN A 491 -19.98 19.67 4.25
CA ASN A 491 -19.38 20.67 5.14
C ASN A 491 -19.54 20.32 6.63
N THR A 492 -19.42 19.03 6.97
CA THR A 492 -19.52 18.53 8.35
C THR A 492 -18.15 18.11 8.88
N SER A 493 -18.08 17.86 10.19
CA SER A 493 -16.92 17.20 10.82
C SER A 493 -16.73 15.76 10.34
N GLU A 494 -17.79 15.11 9.85
CA GLU A 494 -17.80 13.71 9.41
C GLU A 494 -17.41 13.54 7.93
N ARG A 495 -17.16 14.63 7.19
CA ARG A 495 -16.92 14.59 5.74
C ARG A 495 -15.84 13.62 5.29
N GLN A 496 -14.80 13.36 6.11
CA GLN A 496 -13.76 12.38 5.77
C GLN A 496 -14.24 10.94 5.95
N VAL A 497 -15.07 10.70 6.98
CA VAL A 497 -15.72 9.41 7.18
C VAL A 497 -16.71 9.16 6.04
N SER A 498 -17.51 10.17 5.67
CA SER A 498 -18.40 10.12 4.50
C SER A 498 -17.64 9.79 3.21
N LEU A 499 -16.47 10.40 2.97
CA LEU A 499 -15.61 10.07 1.82
C LEU A 499 -15.15 8.60 1.86
N MET A 500 -14.65 8.13 3.00
CA MET A 500 -14.21 6.73 3.14
C MET A 500 -15.36 5.74 2.95
N SER A 501 -16.52 5.99 3.58
CA SER A 501 -17.73 5.20 3.41
C SER A 501 -18.19 5.19 1.95
N GLY A 502 -18.27 6.37 1.33
CA GLY A 502 -18.69 6.54 -0.06
C GLY A 502 -17.77 5.85 -1.06
N THR A 503 -16.46 5.90 -0.84
CA THR A 503 -15.46 5.20 -1.65
C THR A 503 -15.65 3.68 -1.57
N ASN A 504 -15.84 3.14 -0.36
CA ASN A 504 -16.09 1.71 -0.16
C ASN A 504 -17.39 1.25 -0.84
N ILE A 505 -18.47 2.01 -0.67
CA ILE A 505 -19.76 1.71 -1.30
C ILE A 505 -19.61 1.73 -2.82
N TRP A 506 -18.98 2.76 -3.35
CA TRP A 506 -18.74 2.90 -4.78
C TRP A 506 -17.96 1.71 -5.35
N LEU A 507 -16.81 1.35 -4.75
CA LEU A 507 -16.00 0.21 -5.19
C LEU A 507 -16.77 -1.12 -5.11
N ASN A 508 -17.48 -1.38 -4.02
CA ASN A 508 -18.25 -2.62 -3.86
C ASN A 508 -19.42 -2.74 -4.84
N LEU A 509 -20.05 -1.63 -5.21
CA LEU A 509 -21.14 -1.63 -6.19
C LEU A 509 -20.64 -1.82 -7.63
N GLN A 510 -19.36 -1.53 -7.93
CA GLN A 510 -18.79 -1.72 -9.27
C GLN A 510 -18.68 -3.19 -9.70
N ILE A 511 -18.75 -4.13 -8.76
CA ILE A 511 -18.70 -5.57 -9.05
C ILE A 511 -19.95 -6.03 -9.82
N PHE A 512 -21.06 -5.28 -9.73
CA PHE A 512 -22.33 -5.63 -10.37
C PHE A 512 -22.40 -5.12 -11.81
N ASN A 513 -22.45 -6.04 -12.77
CA ASN A 513 -22.48 -5.74 -14.21
C ASN A 513 -23.74 -4.99 -14.69
N ASP A 514 -24.83 -5.03 -13.93
CA ASP A 514 -26.10 -4.37 -14.21
C ASP A 514 -26.21 -2.95 -13.62
N LEU A 515 -25.19 -2.52 -12.85
CA LEU A 515 -25.10 -1.18 -12.29
C LEU A 515 -24.09 -0.33 -13.07
N ASP A 516 -24.37 0.97 -13.11
CA ASP A 516 -23.43 1.99 -13.55
C ASP A 516 -23.31 3.04 -12.46
N VAL A 517 -22.19 3.00 -11.73
CA VAL A 517 -22.02 3.67 -10.44
C VAL A 517 -21.08 4.85 -10.58
N THR A 518 -21.60 6.06 -10.40
CA THR A 518 -20.83 7.31 -10.49
C THR A 518 -20.62 7.93 -9.10
N PRO A 519 -19.36 8.10 -8.65
CA PRO A 519 -19.05 8.75 -7.39
C PRO A 519 -19.14 10.27 -7.52
N CYS A 520 -19.69 10.93 -6.50
CA CYS A 520 -19.97 12.36 -6.50
C CYS A 520 -19.47 13.03 -5.20
N LEU A 521 -18.62 14.05 -5.32
CA LEU A 521 -18.21 14.87 -4.17
C LEU A 521 -19.15 16.06 -4.00
N LEU A 522 -19.75 16.17 -2.83
CA LEU A 522 -20.44 17.39 -2.38
C LEU A 522 -19.43 18.34 -1.73
N ALA A 523 -19.23 19.53 -2.32
CA ALA A 523 -18.32 20.55 -1.81
C ALA A 523 -19.01 21.91 -1.67
N SER A 524 -18.38 22.82 -0.92
CA SER A 524 -18.82 24.22 -0.76
C SER A 524 -18.01 25.12 -1.69
N SER A 525 -18.67 26.12 -2.30
CA SER A 525 -18.04 27.10 -3.21
C SER A 525 -16.95 27.95 -2.56
N ASP A 526 -17.04 28.21 -1.25
CA ASP A 526 -16.35 29.36 -0.63
C ASP A 526 -14.96 29.05 -0.04
N ARG A 527 -14.49 27.80 -0.10
CA ARG A 527 -13.28 27.40 0.65
C ARG A 527 -11.93 27.81 0.03
N TYR A 528 -11.90 28.51 -1.10
CA TYR A 528 -10.65 28.93 -1.76
C TYR A 528 -10.57 30.40 -2.23
N SER A 529 -11.48 31.30 -1.81
CA SER A 529 -11.25 32.75 -2.01
C SER A 529 -10.40 33.31 -0.86
N PRO A 530 -9.22 33.92 -1.13
CA PRO A 530 -8.43 34.62 -0.09
C PRO A 530 -9.15 35.87 0.45
N PHE A 531 -10.22 36.31 -0.21
CA PHE A 531 -11.01 37.47 0.19
C PHE A 531 -12.35 37.00 0.74
N LYS A 532 -12.49 37.06 2.07
CA LYS A 532 -13.78 36.96 2.75
C LYS A 532 -14.62 38.19 2.40
N HIS A 533 -15.44 38.08 1.37
CA HIS A 533 -16.66 38.88 1.31
C HIS A 533 -17.75 38.11 2.03
N ASN A 534 -18.10 38.59 3.23
CA ASN A 534 -19.33 38.21 3.91
C ASN A 534 -20.51 38.65 3.03
N ASN A 535 -21.45 37.72 2.80
CA ASN A 535 -22.67 37.80 1.99
C ASN A 535 -22.51 37.43 0.51
N GLU A 536 -22.55 36.12 0.23
CA GLU A 536 -23.34 35.57 -0.88
C GLU A 536 -23.65 34.09 -0.57
N GLY A 537 -24.77 33.57 -1.08
CA GLY A 537 -25.39 32.33 -0.62
C GLY A 537 -24.46 31.11 -0.64
N ASN A 538 -24.65 30.24 0.36
CA ASN A 538 -23.94 28.98 0.61
C ASN A 538 -24.11 27.99 -0.57
N SER A 539 -23.46 28.27 -1.70
CA SER A 539 -23.66 27.56 -2.96
C SER A 539 -22.95 26.21 -2.89
N LYS A 540 -23.76 25.15 -2.90
CA LYS A 540 -23.27 23.77 -2.89
C LYS A 540 -23.00 23.34 -4.32
N ILE A 541 -21.81 22.81 -4.53
CA ILE A 541 -21.37 22.26 -5.81
C ILE A 541 -21.23 20.75 -5.69
N VAL A 542 -21.55 20.05 -6.77
CA VAL A 542 -21.36 18.60 -6.88
C VAL A 542 -20.39 18.33 -8.01
N TRP A 543 -19.37 17.54 -7.72
CA TRP A 543 -18.43 17.05 -8.73
C TRP A 543 -18.68 15.57 -8.98
N THR A 544 -18.94 15.18 -10.23
CA THR A 544 -18.84 13.76 -10.61
C THR A 544 -17.38 13.42 -10.82
N LEU A 545 -16.92 12.34 -10.22
CA LEU A 545 -15.50 12.05 -10.12
C LEU A 545 -15.11 10.87 -11.04
N PRO A 546 -14.03 10.99 -11.82
CA PRO A 546 -13.39 9.84 -12.44
C PRO A 546 -12.65 9.02 -11.38
N TYR A 547 -12.41 7.74 -11.69
CA TYR A 547 -11.86 6.76 -10.76
C TYR A 547 -10.61 7.25 -10.00
N SER A 548 -9.65 7.83 -10.74
CA SER A 548 -8.35 8.25 -10.17
C SER A 548 -8.44 9.42 -9.17
N LEU A 549 -9.53 10.20 -9.19
CA LEU A 549 -9.72 11.35 -8.31
C LEU A 549 -10.40 11.00 -7.00
N VAL A 550 -11.14 9.88 -6.95
CA VAL A 550 -11.79 9.40 -5.72
C VAL A 550 -10.76 8.91 -4.69
N LEU A 551 -9.63 8.37 -5.16
CA LEU A 551 -8.63 7.70 -4.33
C LEU A 551 -7.75 8.69 -3.56
N ARG A 552 -8.34 9.39 -2.58
CA ARG A 552 -7.68 10.38 -1.71
C ARG A 552 -8.16 10.20 -0.26
N HIS A 553 -7.36 10.67 0.69
CA HIS A 553 -7.68 10.53 2.11
C HIS A 553 -8.62 11.62 2.61
N THR A 554 -8.67 12.77 1.91
CA THR A 554 -9.51 13.90 2.32
C THR A 554 -10.36 14.49 1.20
N THR A 555 -11.51 15.05 1.55
CA THR A 555 -12.40 15.76 0.61
C THR A 555 -11.71 16.96 -0.05
N GLU A 556 -10.77 17.58 0.65
CA GLU A 556 -9.98 18.71 0.19
C GLU A 556 -8.98 18.28 -0.87
N GLU A 557 -8.31 17.14 -0.70
CA GLU A 557 -7.45 16.54 -1.73
C GLU A 557 -8.25 16.16 -2.98
N VAL A 558 -9.43 15.55 -2.83
CA VAL A 558 -10.30 15.22 -3.98
C VAL A 558 -10.65 16.50 -4.75
N LEU A 559 -11.08 17.55 -4.03
CA LEU A 559 -11.45 18.83 -4.64
C LEU A 559 -10.25 19.50 -5.33
N ALA A 560 -9.09 19.54 -4.67
CA ALA A 560 -7.86 20.10 -5.26
C ALA A 560 -7.46 19.34 -6.54
N ALA A 561 -7.57 18.01 -6.53
CA ALA A 561 -7.27 17.18 -7.69
C ALA A 561 -8.28 17.38 -8.83
N CYS A 562 -9.56 17.64 -8.53
CA CYS A 562 -10.54 18.04 -9.55
C CYS A 562 -10.13 19.35 -10.22
N VAL A 563 -9.76 20.36 -9.44
CA VAL A 563 -9.35 21.68 -9.97
C VAL A 563 -8.06 21.55 -10.79
N GLU A 564 -7.07 20.81 -10.31
CA GLU A 564 -5.81 20.59 -11.04
C GLU A 564 -6.04 19.83 -12.35
N SER A 565 -6.94 18.84 -12.37
CA SER A 565 -7.19 18.02 -13.57
C SER A 565 -7.83 18.76 -14.74
N VAL A 566 -8.55 19.85 -14.47
CA VAL A 566 -9.20 20.68 -15.51
C VAL A 566 -8.34 21.85 -15.97
N GLU A 567 -7.16 22.06 -15.36
CA GLU A 567 -6.22 23.09 -15.80
C GLU A 567 -5.61 22.69 -17.17
N PRO A 568 -5.71 23.52 -18.23
CA PRO A 568 -5.37 23.10 -19.59
C PRO A 568 -3.94 22.58 -19.78
N VAL A 569 -2.97 23.21 -19.11
CA VAL A 569 -1.55 22.83 -19.19
C VAL A 569 -1.32 21.49 -18.49
N ARG A 570 -1.91 21.31 -17.30
CA ARG A 570 -1.84 20.06 -16.52
C ARG A 570 -2.51 18.91 -17.24
N MET A 571 -3.69 19.15 -17.80
CA MET A 571 -4.44 18.17 -18.58
C MET A 571 -3.61 17.68 -19.76
N ALA A 572 -3.06 18.59 -20.59
CA ALA A 572 -2.26 18.21 -21.75
C ALA A 572 -1.01 17.40 -21.38
N LEU A 573 -0.29 17.81 -20.32
CA LEU A 573 0.86 17.07 -19.81
C LEU A 573 0.46 15.67 -19.31
N THR A 574 -0.61 15.59 -18.51
CA THR A 574 -1.10 14.33 -17.94
C THR A 574 -1.54 13.36 -19.03
N THR A 575 -2.31 13.80 -20.01
CA THR A 575 -2.74 12.97 -21.15
C THR A 575 -1.55 12.46 -21.94
N THR A 576 -0.54 13.30 -22.18
CA THR A 576 0.67 12.90 -22.91
C THR A 576 1.42 11.79 -22.17
N LEU A 577 1.71 12.00 -20.88
CA LEU A 577 2.42 11.02 -20.05
C LEU A 577 1.60 9.74 -19.83
N ARG A 578 0.30 9.85 -19.61
CA ARG A 578 -0.63 8.71 -19.50
C ARG A 578 -0.57 7.85 -20.74
N ASN A 579 -0.73 8.45 -21.92
CA ASN A 579 -0.72 7.73 -23.20
C ASN A 579 0.62 7.04 -23.45
N GLN A 580 1.74 7.68 -23.10
CA GLN A 580 3.05 7.06 -23.18
C GLN A 580 3.12 5.77 -22.34
N VAL A 581 2.78 5.84 -21.05
CA VAL A 581 2.83 4.67 -20.15
C VAL A 581 1.84 3.60 -20.58
N MET A 582 0.61 3.98 -20.94
CA MET A 582 -0.40 3.03 -21.41
C MET A 582 0.04 2.30 -22.68
N ASN A 583 0.69 2.98 -23.63
CA ASN A 583 1.22 2.36 -24.84
C ASN A 583 2.37 1.37 -24.53
N GLU A 584 3.27 1.73 -23.62
CA GLU A 584 4.34 0.82 -23.15
C GLU A 584 3.75 -0.45 -22.52
N LEU A 585 2.80 -0.28 -21.59
CA LEU A 585 2.11 -1.38 -20.91
C LEU A 585 1.31 -2.25 -21.89
N LEU A 586 0.56 -1.63 -22.80
CA LEU A 586 -0.23 -2.32 -23.81
C LEU A 586 0.67 -3.16 -24.71
N THR A 587 1.76 -2.58 -25.22
CA THR A 587 2.73 -3.30 -26.05
C THR A 587 3.33 -4.50 -25.31
N ALA A 588 3.64 -4.32 -24.02
CA ALA A 588 4.22 -5.38 -23.21
C ALA A 588 3.21 -6.47 -22.84
N PHE A 589 1.97 -6.11 -22.51
CA PHE A 589 0.96 -7.08 -22.05
C PHE A 589 0.18 -7.75 -23.17
N GLN A 590 0.09 -7.17 -24.38
CA GLN A 590 -0.60 -7.77 -25.54
C GLN A 590 -0.07 -9.16 -25.93
N LYS A 591 1.18 -9.47 -25.57
CA LYS A 591 1.76 -10.81 -25.78
C LYS A 591 1.15 -11.89 -24.86
N HIS A 592 0.48 -11.49 -23.79
CA HIS A 592 -0.14 -12.37 -22.80
C HIS A 592 -1.63 -12.49 -23.03
N CYS A 593 -2.12 -13.73 -23.08
CA CYS A 593 -3.51 -14.01 -23.43
C CYS A 593 -4.53 -13.73 -22.34
N TRP A 594 -4.08 -13.52 -21.10
CA TRP A 594 -4.92 -13.19 -19.95
C TRP A 594 -5.20 -11.68 -19.84
N PHE A 595 -4.44 -10.83 -20.53
CA PHE A 595 -4.62 -9.39 -20.47
C PHE A 595 -5.76 -8.95 -21.40
N MET A 596 -6.86 -8.48 -20.81
CA MET A 596 -8.07 -8.06 -21.54
C MET A 596 -8.09 -6.56 -21.87
N GLY A 597 -7.05 -5.81 -21.47
CA GLY A 597 -6.98 -4.36 -21.64
C GLY A 597 -7.21 -3.59 -20.34
N PHE A 598 -7.29 -2.27 -20.49
CA PHE A 598 -7.57 -1.32 -19.42
C PHE A 598 -9.07 -1.19 -19.18
N ASP A 599 -9.48 -0.94 -17.94
CA ASP A 599 -10.88 -0.92 -17.50
C ASP A 599 -11.32 0.42 -16.90
N ILE A 600 -10.42 1.43 -16.90
CA ILE A 600 -10.71 2.81 -16.54
C ILE A 600 -10.50 3.74 -17.73
N GLU A 601 -11.50 4.59 -18.00
CA GLU A 601 -11.49 5.61 -19.05
C GLU A 601 -10.73 6.90 -18.63
N ASP A 602 -10.50 7.82 -19.56
CA ASP A 602 -9.85 9.13 -19.28
C ASP A 602 -10.88 10.25 -19.15
N ASP A 603 -11.84 10.04 -18.26
CA ASP A 603 -12.90 11.02 -18.02
C ASP A 603 -12.41 12.20 -17.18
N LEU A 604 -12.82 13.40 -17.57
CA LEU A 604 -12.64 14.61 -16.76
C LEU A 604 -13.76 14.71 -15.72
N PRO A 605 -13.48 15.28 -14.53
CA PRO A 605 -14.54 15.54 -13.57
C PRO A 605 -15.49 16.61 -14.09
N LEU A 606 -16.79 16.43 -13.87
CA LEU A 606 -17.82 17.40 -14.24
C LEU A 606 -18.33 18.11 -13.00
N LYS A 607 -18.54 19.43 -13.13
CA LYS A 607 -18.99 20.30 -12.06
C LYS A 607 -20.43 20.72 -12.31
N PHE A 608 -21.28 20.58 -11.29
CA PHE A 608 -22.68 20.98 -11.31
C PHE A 608 -23.00 21.84 -10.09
N SER A 609 -23.98 22.74 -10.21
CA SER A 609 -24.72 23.20 -9.03
C SER A 609 -25.54 22.04 -8.44
N LEU A 610 -25.85 22.10 -7.15
CA LEU A 610 -26.65 21.06 -6.51
C LEU A 610 -28.03 20.85 -7.21
N ASP A 611 -28.68 21.93 -7.62
CA ASP A 611 -29.99 21.86 -8.29
C ASP A 611 -29.89 21.24 -9.69
N GLU A 612 -28.83 21.57 -10.46
CA GLU A 612 -28.57 20.94 -11.75
C GLU A 612 -28.29 19.45 -11.60
N TRP A 613 -27.51 19.06 -10.60
CA TRP A 613 -27.20 17.66 -10.32
C TRP A 613 -28.45 16.85 -9.91
N ILE A 614 -29.32 17.41 -9.05
CA ILE A 614 -30.59 16.78 -8.68
C ILE A 614 -31.48 16.59 -9.91
N ARG A 615 -31.55 17.61 -10.78
CA ARG A 615 -32.32 17.52 -12.03
C ARG A 615 -31.77 16.42 -12.94
N GLN A 616 -30.44 16.34 -13.10
CA GLN A 616 -29.79 15.30 -13.89
C GLN A 616 -30.04 13.89 -13.32
N ALA A 617 -29.97 13.72 -12.01
CA ALA A 617 -30.26 12.45 -11.34
C ALA A 617 -31.71 12.00 -11.61
N LYS A 618 -32.66 12.95 -11.61
CA LYS A 618 -34.07 12.67 -11.93
C LYS A 618 -34.29 12.36 -13.41
N GLU A 619 -33.65 13.11 -14.31
CA GLU A 619 -33.75 12.89 -15.77
C GLU A 619 -33.17 11.53 -16.20
N THR A 620 -32.17 11.03 -15.46
CA THR A 620 -31.51 9.74 -15.73
C THR A 620 -32.10 8.56 -14.95
N ASP A 621 -33.17 8.77 -14.19
CA ASP A 621 -33.78 7.78 -13.28
C ASP A 621 -32.75 7.10 -12.37
N ALA A 622 -31.79 7.88 -11.87
CA ALA A 622 -30.67 7.37 -11.09
C ALA A 622 -31.06 7.14 -9.63
N THR A 623 -30.63 6.01 -9.07
CA THR A 623 -30.71 5.77 -7.63
C THR A 623 -29.57 6.50 -6.93
N VAL A 624 -29.89 7.32 -5.93
CA VAL A 624 -28.87 8.08 -5.17
C VAL A 624 -28.58 7.40 -3.85
N PHE A 625 -27.32 7.02 -3.64
CA PHE A 625 -26.79 6.58 -2.37
C PHE A 625 -26.09 7.75 -1.67
N ILE A 626 -26.53 8.10 -0.47
CA ILE A 626 -25.92 9.16 0.35
C ILE A 626 -25.04 8.50 1.40
N ALA A 627 -23.72 8.66 1.29
CA ALA A 627 -22.78 8.13 2.26
C ALA A 627 -22.61 9.11 3.44
N GLY A 628 -22.93 8.64 4.64
CA GLY A 628 -22.75 9.36 5.92
C GLY A 628 -21.37 9.14 6.52
#